data_AF-Q129Y2-F1
#
_entry.id   AF-Q129Y2-F1
#
_cell.length_a   1.000
_cell.length_b   1.000
_cell.length_c   1.000
_cell.angle_alpha   90.00
_cell.angle_beta   90.00
_cell.angle_gamma   90.00
#
_symmetry.space_group_name_H-M   'P 1'
#
loop_
_entity.id
_entity.type
_entity.pdbx_description
1 polymer ?
#
loop_
_entity_poly.entity_id
_entity_poly.type
_entity_poly.pdbx_seq_one_letter_code
_entity_poly.pdbx_strand_id
1 'polypeptide(L)' 'MKPYGKHLLIQMHRDDNVDTIARLTETGRNAYSSAFRSHTGRWEPLPGTGDLATTADLVVTLLAIYFDPNY' A
#
# COMPACT_ATOMS: atom_id res chain seq x y z
N MET A 1 -13.26 1.48 10.21
CA MET A 1 -12.21 0.66 9.58
C MET A 1 -12.80 -0.70 9.27
N LYS A 2 -13.10 -1.03 8.00
CA LYS A 2 -13.62 -2.37 7.64
C LYS A 2 -12.45 -3.36 7.69
N PRO A 3 -12.52 -4.46 8.46
CA PRO A 3 -11.42 -5.42 8.53
C PRO A 3 -11.37 -6.21 7.23
N TYR A 4 -10.52 -5.79 6.29
CA TYR A 4 -10.19 -6.56 5.09
C TYR A 4 -9.09 -7.58 5.45
N GLY A 5 -9.40 -8.54 6.32
CA GLY A 5 -8.46 -9.61 6.72
C GLY A 5 -7.09 -9.10 7.19
N LYS A 6 -6.03 -9.86 6.90
CA LYS A 6 -4.61 -9.57 7.23
C LYS A 6 -3.99 -8.42 6.43
N HIS A 7 -4.81 -7.54 5.86
CA HIS A 7 -4.35 -6.47 4.98
C HIS A 7 -4.58 -5.09 5.59
N LEU A 8 -3.56 -4.25 5.50
CA LEU A 8 -3.67 -2.81 5.72
C LEU A 8 -3.69 -2.13 4.36
N LEU A 9 -4.70 -1.30 4.13
CA LEU A 9 -4.93 -0.65 2.84
C LEU A 9 -4.46 0.80 2.88
N ILE A 10 -3.79 1.23 1.83
CA ILE A 10 -3.42 2.62 1.58
C ILE A 10 -4.35 3.12 0.48
N GLN A 11 -5.10 4.17 0.80
CA GLN A 11 -6.16 4.68 -0.03
C GLN A 11 -5.91 6.15 -0.37
N MET A 12 -6.16 6.50 -1.62
CA MET A 12 -6.15 7.88 -2.11
C MET A 12 -7.59 8.33 -2.30
N HIS A 13 -7.89 9.52 -1.78
CA HIS A 13 -9.19 10.16 -1.90
C HIS A 13 -9.10 11.16 -3.05
N ARG A 14 -9.95 11.01 -4.07
CA ARG A 14 -10.09 11.93 -5.20
C ARG A 14 -11.55 12.25 -5.38
N ASP A 15 -11.91 13.50 -5.05
CA ASP A 15 -13.30 13.96 -5.02
C ASP A 15 -14.18 13.00 -4.18
N ASP A 16 -15.17 12.36 -4.82
CA ASP A 16 -16.08 11.39 -4.20
C ASP A 16 -15.58 9.92 -4.29
N ASN A 17 -14.41 9.68 -4.90
CA ASN A 17 -13.86 8.34 -5.09
C ASN A 17 -12.74 8.01 -4.09
N VAL A 18 -12.72 6.75 -3.64
CA VAL A 18 -11.66 6.19 -2.80
C VAL A 18 -10.98 5.06 -3.55
N ASP A 19 -9.76 5.31 -4.00
CA ASP A 19 -8.95 4.33 -4.71
C ASP A 19 -7.95 3.68 -3.75
N THR A 20 -8.02 2.35 -3.62
CA THR A 20 -6.97 1.60 -2.95
C THR A 20 -5.78 1.44 -3.90
N ILE A 21 -4.67 2.08 -3.56
CA ILE A 21 -3.49 2.18 -4.42
C ILE A 21 -2.31 1.34 -3.91
N ALA A 22 -2.31 0.99 -2.62
CA ALA A 22 -1.35 0.04 -2.07
C ALA A 22 -1.97 -0.76 -0.94
N ARG A 23 -1.35 -1.90 -0.63
CA ARG A 23 -1.71 -2.74 0.50
C ARG A 23 -0.46 -3.34 1.14
N LEU A 24 -0.50 -3.50 2.45
CA LEU A 24 0.41 -4.34 3.20
C LEU A 24 -0.31 -5.63 3.56
N THR A 25 0.37 -6.77 3.51
CA THR A 25 -0.17 -8.10 3.79
C THR A 25 0.68 -8.78 4.84
N GLU A 26 0.09 -9.20 5.96
CA GLU A 26 0.80 -10.01 6.94
C GLU A 26 1.06 -11.42 6.38
N THR A 27 2.33 -11.75 6.19
CA THR A 27 2.81 -13.06 5.68
C THR A 27 3.28 -13.99 6.78
N GLY A 28 3.55 -13.46 7.97
CA GLY A 28 3.96 -14.20 9.17
C GLY A 28 3.84 -13.31 10.41
N ARG A 29 4.18 -13.84 11.59
CA ARG A 29 4.06 -13.07 12.84
C ARG A 29 4.94 -11.81 12.77
N ASN A 30 4.30 -10.65 12.69
CA ASN A 30 4.96 -9.35 12.48
C ASN A 30 5.87 -9.30 11.23
N ALA A 31 5.51 -10.04 10.18
CA ALA A 31 6.19 -9.99 8.90
C ALA A 31 5.18 -9.59 7.82
N TYR A 32 5.51 -8.57 7.04
CA TYR A 32 4.64 -7.95 6.06
C TYR A 32 5.34 -7.85 4.71
N SER A 33 4.56 -8.04 3.66
CA SER A 33 4.91 -7.68 2.29
C SER A 33 3.96 -6.60 1.78
N SER A 34 4.34 -5.88 0.74
CA SER A 34 3.52 -4.83 0.15
C SER A 34 3.33 -5.00 -1.35
N ALA A 35 2.22 -4.47 -1.85
CA ALA A 35 1.90 -4.43 -3.27
C ALA A 35 1.19 -3.12 -3.60
N PHE A 36 1.45 -2.58 -4.79
CA PHE A 36 0.73 -1.43 -5.33
C PHE A 36 -0.27 -1.88 -6.39
N ARG A 37 -1.32 -1.09 -6.59
CA ARG A 37 -2.30 -1.31 -7.64
C ARG A 37 -1.89 -0.49 -8.85
N SER A 38 -1.52 -1.15 -9.93
CA SER A 38 -1.16 -0.49 -11.18
C SER A 38 -2.39 0.10 -11.87
N HIS A 39 -2.15 0.93 -12.90
CA HIS A 39 -3.23 1.54 -13.70
C HIS A 39 -4.13 0.52 -14.41
N THR A 40 -3.67 -0.72 -14.60
CA THR A 40 -4.48 -1.82 -15.17
C THR A 40 -5.36 -2.50 -14.11
N GLY A 41 -5.28 -2.05 -12.85
CA GLY A 41 -5.99 -2.63 -11.71
C GLY A 41 -5.32 -3.85 -11.11
N ARG A 42 -4.18 -4.30 -11.66
CA ARG A 42 -3.40 -5.45 -11.16
C ARG A 42 -2.60 -5.07 -9.91
N TRP A 43 -2.46 -6.02 -9.00
CA TRP A 43 -1.52 -5.90 -7.88
C TRP A 43 -0.11 -6.29 -8.32
N GLU A 44 0.82 -5.35 -8.19
CA GLU A 44 2.24 -5.50 -8.47
C GLU A 44 3.00 -5.49 -7.14
N PRO A 45 3.87 -6.47 -6.85
CA PRO A 45 4.61 -6.52 -5.60
C PRO A 45 5.63 -5.37 -5.51
N LEU A 46 5.75 -4.75 -4.33
CA LEU A 46 6.84 -3.83 -4.04
C LEU A 46 8.05 -4.62 -3.50
N PRO A 47 9.28 -4.18 -3.77
CA PRO A 47 10.47 -4.85 -3.27
C PRO A 47 10.52 -4.74 -1.74
N GLY A 48 10.97 -5.79 -1.07
CA GLY A 48 11.22 -5.79 0.37
C GLY A 48 10.07 -6.34 1.22
N THR A 49 10.45 -6.77 2.41
CA THR A 49 9.55 -7.28 3.47
C THR A 49 10.13 -6.90 4.82
N GLY A 50 9.29 -6.67 5.81
CA GLY A 50 9.75 -6.33 7.15
C GLY A 50 8.63 -6.38 8.17
N ASP A 51 8.85 -5.78 9.34
CA ASP A 51 7.72 -5.50 10.22
C ASP A 51 6.78 -4.46 9.62
N LEU A 52 5.69 -4.17 10.32
CA LEU A 52 4.69 -3.23 9.85
C LEU A 52 5.28 -1.84 9.58
N ALA A 53 6.11 -1.32 10.50
CA ALA A 53 6.67 0.02 10.39
C ALA A 53 7.63 0.12 9.20
N THR A 54 8.54 -0.85 9.07
CA THR A 54 9.50 -0.94 7.96
C THR A 54 8.78 -1.04 6.62
N THR A 55 7.76 -1.88 6.54
CA THR A 55 7.02 -2.07 5.29
C THR A 55 6.18 -0.84 4.95
N ALA A 56 5.62 -0.14 5.94
CA ALA A 56 4.89 1.10 5.72
C ALA A 56 5.82 2.22 5.21
N ASP A 57 6.97 2.39 5.84
CA ASP A 57 7.99 3.37 5.43
C ASP A 57 8.49 3.11 4.01
N LEU A 58 8.70 1.84 3.65
CA LEU A 58 9.06 1.44 2.30
C LEU A 58 7.99 1.82 1.27
N VAL A 59 6.71 1.60 1.59
CA VAL A 59 5.62 1.98 0.67
C VAL A 59 5.55 3.50 0.52
N VAL A 60 5.68 4.26 1.61
CA VAL A 60 5.70 5.72 1.57
C VAL A 60 6.86 6.22 0.72
N THR A 61 8.07 5.68 0.93
CA THR A 61 9.27 6.07 0.21
C THR A 61 9.16 5.80 -1.30
N LEU A 62 8.66 4.63 -1.68
CA LEU A 62 8.54 4.25 -3.09
C LEU A 62 7.40 4.95 -3.81
N LEU A 63 6.30 5.26 -3.10
CA LEU A 63 5.12 5.86 -3.69
C LEU A 63 5.00 7.37 -3.45
N ALA A 64 5.96 7.98 -2.75
CA ALA A 64 5.97 9.42 -2.42
C ALA A 64 5.67 10.30 -3.64
N ILE A 65 6.29 9.99 -4.79
CA ILE A 65 6.10 10.73 -6.04
C ILE A 65 4.66 10.68 -6.58
N TYR A 66 3.91 9.61 -6.27
CA TYR A 66 2.51 9.47 -6.67
C TYR A 66 1.55 10.08 -5.66
N PHE A 67 2.03 10.43 -4.46
CA PHE A 67 1.26 11.11 -3.44
C PHE A 67 1.39 12.63 -3.51
N ASP A 68 2.35 13.17 -4.28
CA ASP A 68 2.47 14.61 -4.50
C ASP A 68 1.36 15.09 -5.45
N PRO A 69 0.43 15.94 -4.99
CA PRO A 69 -0.63 16.48 -5.84
C PRO A 69 -0.12 17.46 -6.91
N ASN A 70 1.16 17.84 -6.88
CA ASN A 70 1.77 18.82 -7.79
C ASN A 70 2.66 18.19 -8.87
N TYR A 71 2.61 16.86 -9.06
CA TYR A 71 3.30 16.16 -10.15
C TYR A 71 2.41 15.94 -11.37
#